data_AF-A0A154P433-F1
#
_entry.id   AF-A0A154P433-F1
#
_cell.length_a   1.000
_cell.length_b   1.000
_cell.length_c   1.000
_cell.angle_alpha   90.00
_cell.angle_beta   90.00
_cell.angle_gamma   90.00
#
_symmetry.space_group_name_H-M   'P 1'
#
loop_
_entity.id
_entity.type
_entity.pdbx_description
1 polymer ?
#
loop_
_entity_poly.entity_id
_entity_poly.type
_entity_poly.pdbx_seq_one_letter_code
_entity_poly.pdbx_strand_id
1 'polypeptide(L)'
;MLVGGGDWVSAIVDGIYAEHGNTAGSFKHLARDRLLVGGGADARSLLGAKGINNFVGCLRKVEFVAGMLKMELIEAARSGAAGAAAWGKMDFHCREPKASDPITFTTRDSHLSDQISFVIQGHSFRYASYIPSIEDHHTLDA
;
A
#
# COMPACT_ATOMS: atom_id res chain seq x y z
N MET A 1 -14.05 -2.23 -10.21
CA MET A 1 -15.06 -1.27 -9.73
C MET A 1 -15.88 -1.94 -8.64
N LEU A 2 -16.08 -1.28 -7.50
CA LEU A 2 -16.98 -1.74 -6.45
C LEU A 2 -18.19 -0.82 -6.42
N VAL A 3 -19.39 -1.39 -6.44
CA VAL A 3 -20.66 -0.68 -6.36
C VAL A 3 -21.59 -1.38 -5.37
N GLY A 4 -22.41 -0.62 -4.66
CA GLY A 4 -23.35 -1.18 -3.70
C GLY A 4 -24.26 -0.12 -3.11
N GLY A 5 -25.32 -0.58 -2.44
CA GLY A 5 -26.28 0.28 -1.75
C GLY A 5 -27.20 -0.54 -0.86
N GLY A 6 -27.53 -0.05 0.33
CA GLY A 6 -28.22 -0.87 1.32
C GLY A 6 -27.30 -1.98 1.82
N ASP A 7 -27.66 -3.23 1.59
CA ASP A 7 -26.88 -4.43 1.95
C ASP A 7 -26.23 -5.14 0.76
N TRP A 8 -26.57 -4.84 -0.48
CA TRP A 8 -25.96 -5.55 -1.61
C TRP A 8 -24.67 -4.88 -2.06
N VAL A 9 -23.75 -5.69 -2.57
CA VAL A 9 -22.45 -5.27 -3.12
C VAL A 9 -22.19 -6.02 -4.42
N SER A 10 -21.56 -5.35 -5.38
CA SER A 10 -21.04 -5.95 -6.60
C SER A 10 -19.61 -5.48 -6.86
N ALA A 11 -18.78 -6.43 -7.28
CA ALA A 11 -17.41 -6.20 -7.73
C ALA A 11 -17.29 -6.56 -9.21
N ILE A 12 -16.80 -5.63 -10.02
CA ILE A 12 -16.63 -5.80 -11.46
C ILE A 12 -15.17 -5.58 -11.84
N VAL A 13 -14.57 -6.53 -12.55
CA VAL A 13 -13.22 -6.46 -13.09
C VAL A 13 -13.30 -6.46 -14.62
N ASP A 14 -12.69 -5.44 -15.23
CA ASP A 14 -12.61 -5.20 -16.68
C ASP A 14 -13.95 -5.16 -17.43
N GLY A 15 -15.07 -5.05 -16.70
CA GLY A 15 -16.41 -5.08 -17.28
C GLY A 15 -16.89 -6.49 -17.68
N ILE A 16 -16.09 -7.53 -17.44
CA ILE A 16 -16.36 -8.90 -17.87
C ILE A 16 -16.67 -9.79 -16.67
N TYR A 17 -15.85 -9.70 -15.63
CA TYR A 17 -16.00 -10.52 -14.44
C TYR A 17 -16.78 -9.75 -13.39
N ALA A 18 -17.95 -10.24 -13.02
CA ALA A 18 -18.80 -9.66 -11.99
C ALA A 18 -19.08 -10.67 -10.90
N GLU A 19 -18.91 -10.24 -9.65
CA GLU A 19 -19.31 -10.97 -8.46
C GLU A 19 -20.30 -10.12 -7.66
N HIS A 20 -21.26 -10.77 -7.03
CA HIS A 20 -22.32 -10.13 -6.25
C HIS A 20 -22.42 -10.77 -4.87
N GLY A 21 -22.74 -9.98 -3.85
CA GLY A 21 -22.91 -10.45 -2.49
C GLY A 21 -23.76 -9.50 -1.65
N ASN A 22 -23.94 -9.87 -0.38
CA ASN A 22 -24.64 -9.04 0.59
C ASN A 22 -23.80 -8.87 1.86
N THR A 23 -23.90 -7.71 2.51
CA THR A 23 -23.30 -7.44 3.81
C THR A 23 -24.15 -8.07 4.91
N ALA A 24 -23.51 -8.63 5.93
CA ALA A 24 -24.22 -9.17 7.09
C ALA A 24 -24.78 -8.06 8.00
N GLY A 25 -25.87 -8.37 8.70
CA GLY A 25 -26.48 -7.48 9.69
C GLY A 25 -27.53 -6.53 9.12
N SER A 26 -28.02 -5.61 9.96
CA SER A 26 -29.11 -4.67 9.62
C SER A 26 -28.62 -3.27 9.23
N PHE A 27 -27.33 -2.98 9.39
CA PHE A 27 -26.76 -1.68 9.04
C PHE A 27 -26.67 -1.52 7.52
N LYS A 28 -27.19 -0.39 7.01
CA LYS A 28 -27.28 -0.07 5.58
C LYS A 28 -26.47 1.16 5.17
N HIS A 29 -25.82 1.81 6.14
CA HIS A 29 -25.05 3.04 5.94
C HIS A 29 -23.58 2.81 6.28
N LEU A 30 -22.70 3.29 5.39
CA LEU A 30 -21.26 3.26 5.59
C LEU A 30 -20.79 4.61 6.13
N ALA A 31 -20.19 4.62 7.31
CA ALA A 31 -19.52 5.78 7.89
C ALA A 31 -18.01 5.52 7.94
N ARG A 32 -17.22 6.46 7.40
CA ARG A 32 -15.75 6.42 7.40
C ARG A 32 -15.19 7.83 7.47
N ASP A 33 -14.22 8.02 8.37
CA ASP A 33 -13.58 9.33 8.58
C ASP A 33 -12.45 9.62 7.60
N ARG A 34 -11.93 8.58 6.93
CA ARG A 34 -10.79 8.68 6.01
C ARG A 34 -10.84 7.63 4.91
N LEU A 35 -10.38 8.03 3.73
CA LEU A 35 -10.16 7.17 2.58
C LEU A 35 -8.65 7.00 2.39
N LEU A 36 -8.20 5.75 2.24
CA LEU A 36 -6.80 5.40 2.00
C LEU A 36 -6.69 4.77 0.62
N VAL A 37 -5.76 5.23 -0.19
CA VAL A 37 -5.53 4.74 -1.55
C VAL A 37 -4.10 4.23 -1.64
N GLY A 38 -3.92 3.02 -2.16
CA GLY A 38 -2.60 2.39 -2.33
C GLY A 38 -1.97 1.85 -1.05
N GLY A 39 -2.37 2.30 0.14
CA GLY A 39 -1.81 1.77 1.38
C GLY A 39 -2.11 2.62 2.61
N GLY A 40 -1.50 2.24 3.73
CA GLY A 40 -1.54 2.98 4.99
C GLY A 40 -0.18 3.00 5.68
N ALA A 41 -0.09 3.74 6.78
CA ALA A 41 1.11 3.76 7.63
C ALA A 41 1.42 2.36 8.19
N ASP A 42 0.38 1.63 8.57
CA ASP A 42 0.46 0.21 8.91
C ASP A 42 -0.70 -0.54 8.24
N ALA A 43 -0.41 -1.23 7.13
CA ALA A 43 -1.38 -2.02 6.40
C ALA A 43 -1.99 -3.16 7.24
N ARG A 44 -1.26 -3.70 8.23
CA ARG A 44 -1.73 -4.81 9.08
C ARG A 44 -2.81 -4.37 10.06
N SER A 45 -2.76 -3.11 10.48
CA SER A 45 -3.77 -2.51 11.37
C SER A 45 -5.10 -2.20 10.68
N LEU A 46 -5.16 -2.27 9.34
CA LEU A 46 -6.36 -1.92 8.61
C LEU A 46 -7.43 -3.01 8.74
N LEU A 47 -8.51 -2.68 9.45
CA LEU A 47 -9.67 -3.56 9.59
C LEU A 47 -10.18 -4.03 8.22
N GLY A 48 -10.29 -5.36 8.06
CA GLY A 48 -10.74 -6.01 6.83
C GLY A 48 -9.68 -6.19 5.75
N ALA A 49 -8.45 -5.69 5.94
CA ALA A 49 -7.35 -5.96 5.02
C ALA A 49 -6.90 -7.42 5.15
N LYS A 50 -6.80 -8.12 4.01
CA LYS A 50 -6.20 -9.48 3.95
C LYS A 50 -4.69 -9.46 3.73
N GLY A 51 -4.15 -8.34 3.24
CA GLY A 51 -2.74 -8.17 2.93
C GLY A 51 -1.99 -7.38 3.99
N ILE A 52 -0.69 -7.61 4.09
CA ILE A 52 0.21 -6.91 5.04
C ILE A 52 1.07 -5.84 4.37
N ASN A 53 0.98 -5.69 3.05
CA ASN A 53 1.82 -4.82 2.24
C ASN A 53 0.99 -3.72 1.59
N ASN A 54 1.61 -2.57 1.38
CA ASN A 54 1.06 -1.51 0.52
C ASN A 54 1.13 -1.93 -0.96
N PHE A 55 0.29 -1.30 -1.78
CA PHE A 55 0.21 -1.56 -3.21
C PHE A 55 1.50 -1.09 -3.91
N VAL A 56 2.06 -1.97 -4.74
CA VAL A 56 3.20 -1.66 -5.61
C VAL A 56 2.71 -1.70 -7.04
N GLY A 57 2.64 -0.54 -7.68
CA GLY A 57 2.13 -0.44 -9.04
C GLY A 57 1.58 0.94 -9.37
N CYS A 58 0.84 1.02 -10.48
CA CYS A 58 0.15 2.24 -10.89
C CYS A 58 -1.35 2.13 -10.63
N LEU A 59 -1.91 3.10 -9.91
CA LEU A 59 -3.34 3.29 -9.80
C LEU A 59 -3.77 4.44 -10.72
N ARG A 60 -4.93 4.31 -11.34
CA ARG A 60 -5.51 5.31 -12.24
C ARG A 60 -7.01 5.40 -12.02
N LYS A 61 -7.58 6.60 -12.22
CA LYS A 61 -9.02 6.85 -12.19
C LYS A 61 -9.69 6.29 -10.92
N VAL A 62 -9.08 6.55 -9.76
CA VAL A 62 -9.65 6.12 -8.48
C VAL A 62 -10.69 7.15 -8.04
N GLU A 63 -11.94 6.73 -8.04
CA GLU A 63 -13.09 7.57 -7.72
C GLU A 63 -13.87 7.00 -6.53
N PHE A 64 -14.39 7.88 -5.68
CA PHE A 64 -15.37 7.54 -4.66
C PHE A 64 -16.65 8.33 -4.92
N VAL A 65 -17.78 7.62 -5.01
CA VAL A 65 -19.10 8.20 -5.29
C VAL A 65 -20.09 7.71 -4.24
N ALA A 66 -20.77 8.65 -3.57
CA ALA A 66 -21.80 8.38 -2.58
C ALA A 66 -22.89 9.45 -2.64
N GLY A 67 -24.09 9.09 -3.12
CA GLY A 67 -25.16 10.07 -3.34
C GLY A 67 -24.72 11.14 -4.35
N MET A 68 -24.79 12.41 -3.94
CA MET A 68 -24.34 13.54 -4.77
C MET A 68 -22.83 13.83 -4.67
N LEU A 69 -22.12 13.17 -3.75
CA LEU A 69 -20.70 13.36 -3.58
C LEU A 69 -19.94 12.50 -4.60
N LYS A 70 -19.09 13.13 -5.41
CA LYS A 70 -18.10 12.47 -6.26
C LYS A 70 -16.72 13.07 -5.95
N MET A 71 -15.74 12.21 -5.67
CA MET A 71 -14.35 12.61 -5.42
C MET A 71 -13.40 11.82 -6.32
N GLU A 72 -12.58 12.52 -7.09
CA GLU A 72 -11.47 11.95 -7.86
C GLU A 72 -10.21 11.95 -6.99
N LEU A 73 -9.95 10.83 -6.30
CA LEU A 73 -9.00 10.80 -5.18
C LEU A 73 -7.55 11.07 -5.60
N ILE A 74 -7.14 10.59 -6.78
CA ILE A 74 -5.80 10.86 -7.31
C ILE A 74 -5.64 12.34 -7.67
N GLU A 75 -6.68 12.97 -8.23
CA GLU A 75 -6.65 14.37 -8.60
C GLU A 75 -6.67 15.30 -7.39
N ALA A 76 -7.46 14.96 -6.38
CA ALA A 76 -7.50 15.67 -5.11
C ALA A 76 -6.11 15.67 -4.44
N ALA A 77 -5.41 14.53 -4.45
CA ALA A 77 -4.04 14.45 -3.93
C ALA A 77 -3.05 15.24 -4.79
N ARG A 78 -3.17 15.19 -6.12
CA ARG A 78 -2.29 15.91 -7.06
C ARG A 78 -2.41 17.43 -6.94
N SER A 79 -3.64 17.93 -6.79
CA SER A 79 -3.93 19.36 -6.70
C SER A 79 -3.72 19.95 -5.30
N GLY A 80 -3.50 19.11 -4.28
CA GLY A 80 -3.41 19.55 -2.89
C GLY A 80 -4.76 20.04 -2.35
N ALA A 81 -5.85 19.42 -2.79
CA ALA A 81 -7.20 19.76 -2.32
C ALA A 81 -7.28 19.64 -0.79
N ALA A 82 -8.08 20.51 -0.16
CA ALA A 82 -8.26 20.51 1.29
C ALA A 82 -8.73 19.13 1.79
N GLY A 83 -8.02 18.56 2.77
CA GLY A 83 -8.30 17.23 3.32
C GLY A 83 -7.70 16.06 2.55
N ALA A 84 -7.04 16.30 1.40
CA ALA A 84 -6.27 15.30 0.69
C ALA A 84 -4.78 15.42 1.01
N ALA A 85 -4.11 14.30 1.21
CA ALA A 85 -2.67 14.25 1.47
C ALA A 85 -2.02 13.10 0.71
N ALA A 86 -0.84 13.39 0.16
CA ALA A 86 0.04 12.45 -0.51
C ALA A 86 1.23 12.16 0.41
N TRP A 87 1.41 10.89 0.83
CA TRP A 87 2.51 10.47 1.70
C TRP A 87 3.61 9.76 0.92
N GLY A 88 4.84 10.25 1.09
CA GLY A 88 6.02 9.72 0.41
C GLY A 88 6.29 10.39 -0.94
N LYS A 89 7.19 9.81 -1.73
CA LYS A 89 7.50 10.29 -3.08
C LYS A 89 6.52 9.66 -4.07
N MET A 90 5.61 10.47 -4.58
CA MET A 90 4.62 10.05 -5.59
C MET A 90 4.92 10.70 -6.93
N ASP A 91 4.98 9.87 -7.97
CA ASP A 91 4.97 10.32 -9.35
C ASP A 91 3.55 10.18 -9.90
N PHE A 92 2.92 11.30 -10.29
CA PHE A 92 1.60 11.31 -10.93
C PHE A 92 1.66 10.95 -12.43
N HIS A 93 2.66 10.14 -12.79
CA HIS A 93 2.80 9.48 -14.08
C HIS A 93 3.02 8.00 -13.81
N CYS A 94 2.50 7.13 -14.67
CA CYS A 94 2.83 5.72 -14.56
C CYS A 94 4.02 5.41 -15.45
N ARG A 95 5.10 4.96 -14.83
CA ARG A 95 6.13 4.16 -15.47
C ARG A 95 5.91 2.74 -15.00
N GLU A 96 6.01 1.78 -15.90
CA GLU A 96 5.86 0.37 -15.54
C GLU A 96 6.83 0.05 -14.39
N PRO A 97 6.35 -0.49 -13.25
CA PRO A 97 7.23 -0.81 -12.14
C PRO A 97 8.24 -1.84 -12.63
N LYS A 98 9.53 -1.49 -12.62
CA LYS A 98 10.56 -2.51 -12.79
C LYS A 98 10.52 -3.39 -11.55
N ALA A 99 10.18 -4.66 -11.73
CA ALA A 99 10.47 -5.66 -10.72
C ALA A 99 11.99 -5.62 -10.48
N SER A 100 12.41 -5.49 -9.22
CA SER A 100 13.81 -5.72 -8.89
C SER A 100 14.12 -7.18 -9.14
N ASP A 101 15.26 -7.45 -9.77
CA ASP A 101 15.75 -8.81 -9.91
C ASP A 101 15.98 -9.40 -8.51
N PRO A 102 15.60 -10.66 -8.28
CA PRO A 102 15.90 -11.32 -7.01
C PRO A 102 17.41 -11.36 -6.83
N ILE A 103 17.86 -11.01 -5.62
CA ILE A 103 19.27 -11.12 -5.23
C ILE A 103 19.44 -12.43 -4.49
N THR A 104 20.35 -13.26 -4.96
CA THR A 104 20.72 -14.52 -4.30
C THR A 104 22.08 -14.35 -3.63
N PHE A 105 22.14 -14.65 -2.34
CA PHE A 105 23.40 -14.77 -1.62
C PHE A 105 24.03 -16.14 -1.91
N THR A 106 25.23 -16.14 -2.47
CA THR A 106 25.94 -17.37 -2.87
C THR A 106 27.00 -17.79 -1.86
N THR A 107 27.30 -16.95 -0.86
CA THR A 107 28.26 -17.24 0.21
C THR A 107 27.64 -16.95 1.58
N ARG A 108 28.11 -17.66 2.62
CA ARG A 108 27.64 -17.46 4.00
C ARG A 108 27.96 -16.08 4.56
N ASP A 109 29.02 -15.45 4.08
CA ASP A 109 29.42 -14.11 4.52
C ASP A 109 28.60 -12.99 3.86
N SER A 110 27.75 -13.33 2.89
CA SER A 110 26.93 -12.36 2.16
C SER A 110 25.72 -11.91 2.98
N HIS A 111 25.54 -10.59 3.10
CA HIS A 111 24.44 -9.97 3.85
C HIS A 111 24.08 -8.60 3.27
N LEU A 112 22.87 -8.11 3.57
CA LEU A 112 22.51 -6.72 3.33
C LEU A 112 22.97 -5.88 4.52
N SER A 113 23.67 -4.78 4.24
CA SER A 113 23.96 -3.75 5.23
C SER A 113 23.15 -2.51 4.89
N ASP A 114 22.42 -1.99 5.86
CA ASP A 114 21.78 -0.69 5.71
C ASP A 114 22.80 0.38 6.11
N GLN A 115 23.20 1.21 5.15
CA GLN A 115 24.14 2.30 5.37
C GLN A 115 23.40 3.62 5.51
N ILE A 116 23.33 4.09 6.74
CA ILE A 116 22.80 5.42 7.04
C ILE A 116 23.96 6.40 7.00
N SER A 117 23.83 7.46 6.19
CA SER A 117 24.82 8.53 6.09
C SER A 117 24.24 9.86 6.56
N PHE A 118 24.96 10.55 7.43
CA PHE A 118 24.60 11.87 7.95
C PHE A 118 25.77 12.84 7.81
N VAL A 119 25.47 14.11 7.54
CA VAL A 119 26.48 15.17 7.49
C VAL A 119 26.32 16.07 8.70
N ILE A 120 27.35 16.17 9.53
CA ILE A 120 27.39 17.09 10.67
C ILE A 120 28.58 18.04 10.48
N GLN A 121 28.31 19.34 10.49
CA GLN A 121 29.33 20.40 10.33
C GLN A 121 30.23 20.22 9.09
N GLY A 122 29.67 19.71 7.98
CA GLY A 122 30.41 19.46 6.74
C GLY A 122 31.21 18.15 6.71
N HIS A 123 31.19 17.36 7.79
CA HIS A 123 31.80 16.04 7.85
C HIS A 123 30.75 14.96 7.58
N SER A 124 31.05 14.02 6.67
CA SER A 124 30.19 12.88 6.37
C SER A 124 30.48 11.73 7.34
N PHE A 125 29.45 11.30 8.07
CA PHE A 125 29.47 10.13 8.93
C PHE A 125 28.66 9.02 8.26
N ARG A 126 29.18 7.79 8.26
CA ARG A 126 28.49 6.60 7.76
C ARG A 126 28.35 5.63 8.91
N TYR A 127 27.13 5.20 9.18
CA TYR A 127 26.82 4.15 10.13
C TYR A 127 26.23 2.97 9.36
N ALA A 128 26.87 1.81 9.48
CA ALA A 128 26.37 0.57 8.91
C ALA A 128 25.63 -0.19 10.03
N SER A 129 24.32 -0.36 9.88
CA SER A 129 23.57 -1.35 10.66
C SER A 129 23.53 -2.67 9.89
N TYR A 130 23.84 -3.75 10.60
CA TYR A 130 23.80 -5.11 10.06
C TYR A 130 22.35 -5.61 10.07
N ILE A 131 21.83 -6.04 8.92
CA ILE A 131 20.57 -6.78 8.84
C ILE A 131 20.95 -8.27 8.81
N PRO A 132 20.65 -9.05 9.86
CA PRO A 132 21.02 -10.47 9.89
C PRO A 132 20.29 -11.23 8.76
N SER A 133 21.06 -12.06 8.06
CA SER A 133 20.62 -12.95 6.99
C SER A 133 19.57 -13.95 7.50
N ILE A 134 18.62 -14.34 6.64
CA ILE A 134 17.53 -15.31 6.90
C ILE A 134 18.10 -16.75 6.91
N GLU A 135 19.08 -17.02 7.77
CA GLU A 135 19.60 -18.35 8.05
C GLU A 135 19.84 -18.50 9.56
N ASP A 136 18.75 -18.70 10.31
CA ASP A 136 18.80 -19.26 11.67
C ASP A 136 17.51 -20.05 11.98
N HIS A 137 17.09 -20.90 11.03
CA HIS A 137 16.16 -21.99 11.30
C HIS A 137 16.80 -23.33 10.90
N HIS A 138 17.83 -23.71 11.64
CA HIS A 138 18.22 -25.10 11.79
C HIS A 138 18.06 -25.51 13.26
N THR A 139 17.09 -26.43 13.48
CA THR A 139 17.16 -27.54 14.44
C THR A 139 17.63 -27.23 15.87
N LEU A 140 16.67 -27.07 16.78
CA LEU A 140 16.82 -27.63 18.12
C LEU A 140 15.97 -28.90 18.15
N ASP A 141 16.65 -30.02 17.90
CA ASP A 141 16.20 -31.32 18.37
C ASP A 141 16.15 -31.28 19.91
N ALA A 142 15.02 -31.73 20.45
CA ALA A 142 14.91 -32.39 21.75
C ALA A 142 13.82 -33.46 21.63
#